data_AF-A0A4Q6ANV7-F1
#
_entry.id   AF-A0A4Q6ANV7-F1
#
_cell.length_a   1.000
_cell.length_b   1.000
_cell.length_c   1.000
_cell.angle_alpha   90.00
_cell.angle_beta   90.00
_cell.angle_gamma   90.00
#
_symmetry.space_group_name_H-M   'P 1'
#
loop_
_entity.id
_entity.type
_entity.pdbx_description
1 polymer ?
#
loop_
_entity_poly.entity_id
_entity_poly.type
_entity_poly.pdbx_seq_one_letter_code
_entity_poly.pdbx_strand_id
1 'polypeptide(L)'
;MKKSRNSLILTTILTSLLVMQACGRRSDAEKAEPADSSEEQSTPMAPANNSDGLTAAPIVPSAPIVPPVLPLPPVVVPSPAPIPTPEVKRFSEVSEKILKPLCSRCHTPPRLSGGIDLSTYASVISNIDAIKNAALVEQFMPPSGPLKAEPAALLKLWIDQGAAE
;
A
#
# COMPACT_ATOMS: atom_id res chain seq x y z
N MET A 1 59.19 9.73 1.26
CA MET A 1 58.24 10.66 1.92
C MET A 1 56.81 10.22 1.60
N LYS A 2 56.15 9.48 2.52
CA LYS A 2 54.81 8.91 2.32
C LYS A 2 53.77 9.92 2.80
N LYS A 3 53.26 10.76 1.89
CA LYS A 3 52.24 11.77 2.20
C LYS A 3 50.89 11.06 2.35
N SER A 4 50.38 11.04 3.58
CA SER A 4 49.20 10.31 4.02
C SER A 4 47.93 10.82 3.33
N ARG A 5 47.29 9.95 2.54
CA ARG A 5 46.03 10.23 1.81
C ARG A 5 44.81 10.35 2.74
N ASN A 6 44.98 10.06 4.03
CA ASN A 6 43.90 10.14 5.03
C ASN A 6 43.60 11.57 5.51
N SER A 7 44.49 12.53 5.24
CA SER A 7 44.29 13.91 5.71
C SER A 7 43.27 14.70 4.88
N LEU A 8 42.99 14.29 3.64
CA LEU A 8 42.12 15.04 2.73
C LEU A 8 40.63 14.68 2.90
N ILE A 9 40.32 13.52 3.48
CA ILE A 9 38.93 13.07 3.69
C ILE A 9 38.34 13.68 4.96
N LEU A 10 39.15 13.87 6.02
CA LEU A 10 38.68 14.45 7.28
C LEU A 10 38.26 15.92 7.15
N THR A 11 38.95 16.71 6.32
CA THR A 11 38.62 18.12 6.13
C THR A 11 37.28 18.33 5.42
N THR A 12 36.93 17.47 4.47
CA THR A 12 35.69 17.61 3.68
C THR A 12 34.45 17.30 4.53
N ILE A 13 34.52 16.28 5.40
CA ILE A 13 33.41 15.90 6.29
C ILE A 13 33.14 17.01 7.32
N LEU A 14 34.19 17.68 7.83
CA LEU A 14 34.03 18.73 8.84
C LEU A 14 33.37 19.99 8.27
N THR A 15 33.65 20.35 7.00
CA THR A 15 32.96 21.47 6.33
C THR A 15 31.48 21.18 6.03
N SER A 16 31.10 19.95 5.69
CA SER A 16 29.70 19.62 5.41
C SER A 16 28.82 19.63 6.67
N LEU A 17 29.37 19.27 7.84
CA LEU A 17 28.62 19.34 9.10
C LEU A 17 28.32 20.77 9.55
N LEU A 18 29.20 21.73 9.22
CA LEU A 18 29.02 23.14 9.61
C LEU A 18 27.90 23.85 8.81
N VAL A 19 27.64 23.43 7.57
CA VAL A 19 26.56 24.00 6.74
C VAL A 19 25.17 23.53 7.17
N MET A 20 25.05 22.31 7.72
CA MET A 20 23.77 21.76 8.17
C MET A 20 23.25 22.38 9.49
N GLN A 21 24.09 23.09 10.24
CA GLN A 21 23.69 23.71 11.52
C GLN A 21 23.13 25.14 11.38
N ALA A 22 23.15 25.72 10.16
CA ALA A 22 22.68 27.08 9.91
C ALA A 22 21.21 27.20 9.43
N CYS A 23 20.50 26.09 9.17
CA CYS A 23 19.09 26.13 8.73
C CYS A 23 18.07 25.70 9.81
N GLY A 24 18.51 25.36 11.02
CA GLY A 24 17.64 24.90 12.10
C GLY A 24 17.37 25.96 13.18
N ARG A 25 16.60 27.01 12.88
CA ARG A 25 15.88 27.83 13.89
C ARG A 25 14.87 28.78 13.24
N ARG A 26 13.62 28.34 13.16
CA ARG A 26 12.45 29.24 13.20
C ARG A 26 11.34 28.55 13.97
N SER A 27 11.51 28.58 15.29
CA SER A 27 10.39 28.49 16.22
C SER A 27 9.70 29.85 16.28
N ASP A 28 8.40 29.79 16.56
CA ASP A 28 7.56 30.86 17.13
C ASP A 28 7.00 31.92 16.18
N ALA A 29 5.73 31.71 15.81
CA ALA A 29 4.73 32.78 15.76
C ALA A 29 3.34 32.18 16.05
N GLU A 30 3.11 32.00 17.34
CA GLU A 30 1.84 31.98 18.02
C GLU A 30 0.86 33.01 17.42
N LYS A 31 -0.32 32.55 16.97
CA LYS A 31 -1.49 33.42 16.89
C LYS A 31 -2.72 32.66 17.34
N ALA A 32 -3.13 33.03 18.54
CA ALA A 32 -4.34 32.66 19.22
C ALA A 32 -5.59 33.34 18.60
N GLU A 33 -6.68 32.57 18.55
CA GLU A 33 -8.11 32.92 18.82
C GLU A 33 -8.90 33.70 17.74
N PRO A 34 -10.25 33.56 17.67
CA PRO A 34 -11.16 33.01 18.68
C PRO A 34 -12.14 31.91 18.22
N ALA A 35 -12.70 31.26 19.24
CA ALA A 35 -13.91 30.45 19.20
C ALA A 35 -15.10 31.22 18.62
N ASP A 36 -15.89 30.54 17.80
CA ASP A 36 -17.28 30.89 17.54
C ASP A 36 -18.15 29.66 17.80
N SER A 37 -18.93 29.77 18.87
CA SER A 37 -20.04 28.91 19.24
C SER A 37 -21.25 29.27 18.39
N SER A 38 -21.87 28.27 17.77
CA SER A 38 -23.33 28.12 17.65
C SER A 38 -23.59 26.76 17.01
N GLU A 39 -24.08 25.80 17.80
CA GLU A 39 -25.50 25.41 17.85
C GLU A 39 -25.89 24.52 16.66
N GLU A 40 -26.01 23.23 16.91
CA GLU A 40 -27.32 22.54 16.96
C GLU A 40 -27.65 21.86 15.63
N GLN A 41 -27.41 20.56 15.54
CA GLN A 41 -28.49 19.64 15.20
C GLN A 41 -28.11 18.18 15.48
N SER A 42 -28.54 17.75 16.67
CA SER A 42 -28.93 16.38 16.94
C SER A 42 -29.92 15.89 15.87
N THR A 43 -29.60 14.78 15.21
CA THR A 43 -30.60 13.76 14.88
C THR A 43 -30.02 12.37 15.12
N PRO A 44 -30.52 11.63 16.13
CA PRO A 44 -30.31 10.20 16.21
C PRO A 44 -31.39 9.48 15.39
N MET A 45 -31.01 8.84 14.29
CA MET A 45 -31.90 7.89 13.61
C MET A 45 -31.60 6.48 14.11
N ALA A 46 -32.65 5.86 14.63
CA ALA A 46 -32.73 4.57 15.30
C ALA A 46 -32.41 3.35 14.40
N PRO A 47 -32.26 2.14 14.99
CA PRO A 47 -31.89 0.91 14.29
C PRO A 47 -33.10 0.10 13.79
N ALA A 48 -32.91 -0.67 12.72
CA ALA A 48 -33.82 -1.74 12.23
C ALA A 48 -32.95 -2.83 11.57
N ASN A 49 -32.62 -3.90 12.30
CA ASN A 49 -33.29 -5.20 12.28
C ASN A 49 -33.63 -5.73 10.87
N ASN A 50 -33.03 -6.85 10.48
CA ASN A 50 -33.60 -7.84 9.56
C ASN A 50 -33.02 -9.19 9.97
N SER A 51 -33.77 -9.85 10.86
CA SER A 51 -33.58 -11.23 11.27
C SER A 51 -34.70 -12.03 10.62
N ASP A 52 -34.41 -12.70 9.52
CA ASP A 52 -35.17 -13.86 9.00
C ASP A 52 -34.11 -14.92 8.69
N GLY A 53 -34.06 -16.10 9.29
CA GLY A 53 -35.16 -16.91 9.80
C GLY A 53 -35.39 -18.06 8.82
N LEU A 54 -34.92 -19.26 9.21
CA LEU A 54 -35.52 -20.56 8.88
C LEU A 54 -35.34 -21.02 7.41
N THR A 55 -34.97 -22.25 7.05
CA THR A 55 -34.91 -23.54 7.72
C THR A 55 -34.12 -24.49 6.82
N ALA A 56 -33.21 -25.27 7.40
CA ALA A 56 -32.58 -26.40 6.74
C ALA A 56 -33.61 -27.51 6.50
N ALA A 57 -33.67 -28.03 5.27
CA ALA A 57 -34.27 -29.32 4.99
C ALA A 57 -33.20 -30.42 5.15
N PRO A 58 -33.49 -31.55 5.83
CA PRO A 58 -32.58 -32.69 5.87
C PRO A 58 -32.66 -33.45 4.54
N ILE A 59 -31.64 -33.30 3.70
CA ILE A 59 -31.46 -34.17 2.54
C ILE A 59 -30.90 -35.49 3.06
N VAL A 60 -31.73 -36.53 2.97
CA VAL A 60 -31.39 -37.92 3.29
C VAL A 60 -30.32 -38.39 2.30
N PRO A 61 -29.16 -38.92 2.76
CA PRO A 61 -28.15 -39.43 1.85
C PRO A 61 -28.62 -40.77 1.26
N SER A 62 -28.89 -40.79 -0.05
CA SER A 62 -29.02 -42.03 -0.81
C SER A 62 -27.70 -42.78 -0.79
N ALA A 63 -27.71 -44.02 -0.28
CA ALA A 63 -26.55 -44.89 -0.27
C ALA A 63 -26.06 -45.15 -1.72
N PRO A 64 -24.76 -44.98 -1.99
CA PRO A 64 -24.21 -45.23 -3.31
C PRO A 64 -24.13 -46.73 -3.59
N ILE A 65 -24.66 -47.12 -4.74
CA ILE A 65 -24.43 -48.43 -5.36
C ILE A 65 -22.94 -48.52 -5.68
N VAL A 66 -22.21 -49.41 -5.02
CA VAL A 66 -20.77 -49.61 -5.25
C VAL A 66 -20.59 -50.49 -6.49
N PRO A 67 -20.04 -49.97 -7.60
CA PRO A 67 -19.74 -50.79 -8.78
C PRO A 67 -18.57 -51.75 -8.48
N PRO A 68 -18.48 -52.87 -9.22
CA PRO A 68 -17.38 -53.82 -9.08
C PRO A 68 -16.04 -53.13 -9.39
N VAL A 69 -15.11 -53.23 -8.43
CA VAL A 69 -13.76 -52.63 -8.50
C VAL A 69 -12.95 -53.39 -9.55
N LEU A 70 -12.74 -52.75 -10.70
CA LEU A 70 -11.75 -53.19 -11.68
C LEU A 70 -10.34 -52.99 -11.11
N PRO A 71 -9.38 -53.88 -11.42
CA PRO A 71 -7.99 -53.73 -10.98
C PRO A 71 -7.42 -52.40 -11.48
N LEU A 72 -6.98 -51.56 -10.53
CA LEU A 72 -6.45 -50.24 -10.82
C LEU A 72 -5.13 -50.37 -11.60
N PRO A 73 -4.93 -49.55 -12.65
CA PRO A 73 -3.64 -49.46 -13.32
C PRO A 73 -2.56 -49.01 -12.31
N PRO A 74 -1.28 -49.33 -12.56
CA PRO A 74 -0.19 -48.92 -11.68
C PRO A 74 -0.22 -47.40 -11.48
N VAL A 75 -0.35 -46.98 -10.22
CA VAL A 75 -0.39 -45.57 -9.83
C VAL A 75 0.99 -44.98 -10.13
N VAL A 76 1.09 -44.23 -11.22
CA VAL A 76 2.24 -43.39 -11.50
C VAL A 76 2.20 -42.29 -10.44
N VAL A 77 3.04 -42.39 -9.42
CA VAL A 77 3.14 -41.36 -8.39
C VAL A 77 3.58 -40.06 -9.09
N PRO A 78 2.74 -39.02 -9.15
CA PRO A 78 3.13 -37.78 -9.81
C PRO A 78 4.31 -37.18 -9.05
N SER A 79 5.34 -36.78 -9.81
CA SER A 79 6.47 -36.03 -9.28
C SER A 79 5.94 -34.83 -8.48
N PRO A 80 6.41 -34.58 -7.26
CA PRO A 80 5.87 -33.53 -6.40
C PRO A 80 5.91 -32.19 -7.13
N ALA A 81 4.75 -31.54 -7.23
CA ALA A 81 4.65 -30.21 -7.81
C ALA A 81 5.61 -29.26 -7.08
N PRO A 82 6.32 -28.36 -7.79
CA PRO A 82 7.16 -27.37 -7.14
C PRO A 82 6.30 -26.55 -6.18
N ILE A 83 6.75 -26.44 -4.93
CA ILE A 83 6.09 -25.62 -3.93
C ILE A 83 6.05 -24.18 -4.47
N PRO A 84 4.87 -23.55 -4.55
CA PRO A 84 4.77 -22.19 -5.06
C PRO A 84 5.59 -21.27 -4.14
N THR A 85 6.66 -20.69 -4.68
CA THR A 85 7.39 -19.63 -3.98
C THR A 85 6.45 -18.42 -3.94
N PRO A 86 6.26 -17.77 -2.78
CA PRO A 86 5.41 -16.58 -2.71
C PRO A 86 5.94 -15.54 -3.70
N GLU A 87 5.09 -15.18 -4.65
CA GLU A 87 5.44 -14.22 -5.69
C GLU A 87 5.61 -12.83 -5.06
N VAL A 88 6.85 -12.35 -5.04
CA VAL A 88 7.17 -11.00 -4.58
C VAL A 88 6.78 -10.03 -5.68
N LYS A 89 5.89 -9.10 -5.36
CA LYS A 89 5.51 -8.00 -6.24
C LYS A 89 6.63 -6.98 -6.27
N ARG A 90 6.92 -6.48 -7.48
CA ARG A 90 8.02 -5.56 -7.78
C ARG A 90 7.47 -4.20 -8.16
N PHE A 91 8.28 -3.16 -8.03
CA PHE A 91 7.89 -1.81 -8.38
C PHE A 91 7.50 -1.69 -9.86
N SER A 92 8.17 -2.42 -10.76
CA SER A 92 7.84 -2.40 -12.19
C SER A 92 6.37 -2.78 -12.46
N GLU A 93 5.88 -3.83 -11.81
CA GLU A 93 4.49 -4.29 -11.96
C GLU A 93 3.49 -3.26 -11.43
N VAL A 94 3.74 -2.73 -10.22
CA VAL A 94 2.89 -1.69 -9.61
C VAL A 94 2.92 -0.38 -10.40
N SER A 95 4.09 -0.01 -10.91
CA SER A 95 4.29 1.19 -11.71
C SER A 95 3.47 1.14 -13.00
N GLU A 96 3.52 0.02 -13.71
CA GLU A 96 2.82 -0.16 -14.98
C GLU A 96 1.31 -0.30 -14.82
N LYS A 97 0.85 -1.06 -13.82
CA LYS A 97 -0.58 -1.35 -13.62
C LYS A 97 -1.32 -0.25 -12.87
N ILE A 98 -0.63 0.49 -11.99
CA ILE A 98 -1.27 1.41 -11.03
C ILE A 98 -0.72 2.82 -11.17
N LEU A 99 0.58 3.02 -10.88
CA LEU A 99 1.11 4.38 -10.70
C LEU A 99 1.02 5.20 -11.99
N LYS A 100 1.48 4.66 -13.13
CA LYS A 100 1.44 5.34 -14.42
C LYS A 100 0.00 5.67 -14.88
N PRO A 101 -0.93 4.71 -14.94
CA PRO A 101 -2.28 5.01 -15.44
C PRO A 101 -3.15 5.83 -14.47
N LEU A 102 -3.00 5.65 -13.16
CA LEU A 102 -3.94 6.19 -12.16
C LEU A 102 -3.38 7.39 -11.37
N CYS A 103 -2.07 7.45 -11.13
CA CYS A 103 -1.47 8.43 -10.22
C CYS A 103 -0.62 9.49 -10.95
N SER A 104 0.22 9.08 -11.91
CA SER A 104 1.21 9.95 -12.55
C SER A 104 0.60 11.13 -13.34
N ARG A 105 -0.67 11.04 -13.74
CA ARG A 105 -1.39 12.16 -14.40
C ARG A 105 -1.41 13.44 -13.55
N CYS A 106 -1.41 13.30 -12.23
CA CYS A 106 -1.49 14.40 -11.27
C CYS A 106 -0.29 14.48 -10.31
N HIS A 107 0.63 13.51 -10.37
CA HIS A 107 1.79 13.41 -9.49
C HIS A 107 3.08 13.18 -10.30
N THR A 108 3.34 14.09 -11.21
CA THR A 108 4.59 14.13 -12.01
C THR A 108 5.24 15.50 -11.86
N PRO A 109 6.55 15.65 -12.15
CA PRO A 109 7.24 16.94 -11.97
C PRO A 109 6.53 18.18 -12.55
N PRO A 110 5.90 18.14 -13.75
CA PRO A 110 5.17 19.31 -14.26
C PRO A 110 3.81 19.55 -13.57
N ARG A 111 3.28 18.59 -12.81
CA ARG A 111 2.00 18.64 -12.11
C ARG A 111 2.09 17.84 -10.81
N LEU A 112 2.44 18.53 -9.71
CA LEU A 112 2.64 17.94 -8.38
C LEU A 112 1.43 18.23 -7.48
N SER A 113 0.31 17.55 -7.72
CA SER A 113 -0.83 17.63 -6.79
C SER A 113 -0.37 17.18 -5.39
N GLY A 114 -0.65 17.99 -4.38
CA GLY A 114 -0.18 17.73 -3.01
C GLY A 114 1.34 17.79 -2.83
N GLY A 115 2.09 18.31 -3.81
CA GLY A 115 3.55 18.46 -3.71
C GLY A 115 4.36 17.16 -3.81
N ILE A 116 3.74 16.04 -4.18
CA ILE A 116 4.42 14.73 -4.28
C ILE A 116 4.67 14.31 -5.74
N ASP A 117 5.85 13.76 -5.98
CA ASP A 117 6.26 13.17 -7.26
C ASP A 117 6.20 11.64 -7.17
N LEU A 118 5.54 11.00 -8.14
CA LEU A 118 5.42 9.54 -8.24
C LEU A 118 6.04 9.00 -9.54
N SER A 119 6.93 9.78 -10.18
CA SER A 119 7.57 9.40 -11.44
C SER A 119 8.78 8.47 -11.29
N THR A 120 9.37 8.38 -10.10
CA THR A 120 10.52 7.51 -9.81
C THR A 120 10.28 6.65 -8.58
N TYR A 121 10.95 5.50 -8.52
CA TYR A 121 10.91 4.61 -7.35
C TYR A 121 11.32 5.35 -6.06
N ALA A 122 12.42 6.10 -6.11
CA ALA A 122 12.93 6.87 -4.96
C ALA A 122 11.89 7.87 -4.43
N SER A 123 11.22 8.62 -5.32
CA SER A 123 10.15 9.56 -4.92
C SER A 123 8.94 8.82 -4.33
N VAL A 124 8.56 7.67 -4.90
CA VAL A 124 7.43 6.86 -4.41
C VAL A 124 7.71 6.30 -3.01
N ILE A 125 8.89 5.70 -2.78
CA ILE A 125 9.27 5.17 -1.47
C ILE A 125 9.34 6.26 -0.42
N SER A 126 9.87 7.44 -0.78
CA SER A 126 9.93 8.58 0.14
C SER A 126 8.54 9.11 0.56
N ASN A 127 7.49 8.77 -0.18
CA ASN A 127 6.11 9.20 0.07
C ASN A 127 5.15 8.02 0.33
N ILE A 128 5.67 6.82 0.62
CA ILE A 128 4.86 5.59 0.63
C ILE A 128 3.74 5.60 1.67
N ASP A 129 3.96 6.22 2.82
CA ASP A 129 2.94 6.36 3.87
C ASP A 129 1.79 7.29 3.44
N ALA A 130 2.13 8.40 2.76
CA ALA A 130 1.13 9.32 2.22
C ALA A 130 0.29 8.63 1.12
N ILE A 131 0.94 7.85 0.25
CA ILE A 131 0.27 7.06 -0.79
C ILE A 131 -0.67 6.02 -0.14
N LYS A 132 -0.17 5.26 0.83
CA LYS A 132 -0.96 4.27 1.57
C LYS A 132 -2.17 4.91 2.23
N ASN A 133 -1.98 6.02 2.92
CA ASN A 133 -3.06 6.69 3.62
C ASN A 133 -4.13 7.21 2.64
N ALA A 134 -3.72 7.97 1.61
CA ALA A 134 -4.66 8.57 0.67
C ALA A 134 -5.39 7.55 -0.23
N ALA A 135 -4.70 6.50 -0.69
CA ALA A 135 -5.23 5.56 -1.67
C ALA A 135 -5.88 4.30 -1.06
N LEU A 136 -5.42 3.85 0.12
CA LEU A 136 -5.88 2.59 0.72
C LEU A 136 -6.69 2.80 2.00
N VAL A 137 -6.36 3.80 2.82
CA VAL A 137 -7.03 4.05 4.10
C VAL A 137 -8.21 5.00 3.91
N GLU A 138 -7.94 6.22 3.46
CA GLU A 138 -8.93 7.29 3.30
C GLU A 138 -9.64 7.23 1.94
N GLN A 139 -9.05 6.56 0.95
CA GLN A 139 -9.66 6.24 -0.34
C GLN A 139 -10.12 7.45 -1.17
N PHE A 140 -9.59 8.65 -0.94
CA PHE A 140 -9.90 9.85 -1.75
C PHE A 140 -9.00 10.02 -2.98
N MET A 141 -8.02 9.14 -3.17
CA MET A 141 -7.17 9.11 -4.36
C MET A 141 -7.42 7.85 -5.21
N PRO A 142 -7.53 8.00 -6.54
CA PRO A 142 -7.46 9.24 -7.33
C PRO A 142 -8.73 10.13 -7.24
N PRO A 143 -8.68 11.40 -7.73
CA PRO A 143 -9.84 12.32 -7.68
C PRO A 143 -11.10 11.84 -8.43
N SER A 144 -10.94 10.88 -9.34
CA SER A 144 -12.06 10.22 -10.04
C SER A 144 -12.83 9.22 -9.16
N GLY A 145 -12.37 9.00 -7.93
CA GLY A 145 -12.92 8.03 -6.99
C GLY A 145 -11.86 7.00 -6.54
N PRO A 146 -12.16 6.22 -5.50
CA PRO A 146 -11.26 5.22 -4.91
C PRO A 146 -10.67 4.24 -5.92
N LEU A 147 -9.51 3.67 -5.57
CA LEU A 147 -8.98 2.52 -6.31
C LEU A 147 -9.97 1.35 -6.30
N LYS A 148 -10.09 0.67 -7.45
CA LYS A 148 -10.83 -0.60 -7.52
C LYS A 148 -10.14 -1.66 -6.66
N ALA A 149 -10.90 -2.69 -6.29
CA ALA A 149 -10.43 -3.75 -5.39
C ALA A 149 -9.13 -4.43 -5.85
N GLU A 150 -8.98 -4.72 -7.15
CA GLU A 150 -7.78 -5.41 -7.67
C GLU A 150 -6.52 -4.52 -7.63
N PRO A 151 -6.51 -3.28 -8.16
CA PRO A 151 -5.37 -2.37 -8.00
C PRO A 151 -5.05 -2.05 -6.53
N ALA A 152 -6.07 -1.85 -5.69
CA ALA A 152 -5.87 -1.61 -4.27
C ALA A 152 -5.18 -2.80 -3.57
N ALA A 153 -5.59 -4.03 -3.90
CA ALA A 153 -4.98 -5.24 -3.37
C ALA A 153 -3.53 -5.41 -3.85
N LEU A 154 -3.25 -5.15 -5.13
CA LEU A 154 -1.89 -5.23 -5.67
C LEU A 154 -0.96 -4.18 -5.04
N LEU A 155 -1.42 -2.93 -4.90
CA LEU A 155 -0.66 -1.87 -4.24
C LEU A 155 -0.39 -2.22 -2.77
N LYS A 156 -1.43 -2.68 -2.05
CA LYS A 156 -1.30 -3.09 -0.65
C LYS A 156 -0.30 -4.23 -0.48
N LEU A 157 -0.40 -5.27 -1.32
CA LEU A 157 0.49 -6.43 -1.26
C LEU A 157 1.95 -6.03 -1.46
N TRP A 158 2.24 -5.18 -2.45
CA TRP A 158 3.60 -4.69 -2.70
C TRP A 158 4.14 -3.88 -1.50
N ILE A 159 3.34 -2.99 -0.91
CA ILE A 159 3.72 -2.22 0.28
C ILE A 159 3.99 -3.16 1.47
N ASP A 160 3.11 -4.12 1.71
CA ASP A 160 3.24 -5.10 2.81
C ASP A 160 4.47 -6.01 2.64
N GLN A 161 4.91 -6.25 1.40
CA GLN A 161 6.14 -6.97 1.07
C GLN A 161 7.41 -6.11 1.18
N GLY A 162 7.31 -4.88 1.69
CA GLY A 162 8.44 -3.96 1.86
C GLY A 162 8.78 -3.15 0.60
N ALA A 163 7.84 -3.05 -0.34
CA ALA A 163 7.92 -2.20 -1.52
C ALA A 163 9.16 -2.44 -2.38
N ALA A 164 9.46 -3.71 -2.67
CA ALA A 164 10.64 -4.10 -3.44
C ALA A 164 10.68 -3.45 -4.83
N GLU A 165 11.87 -3.01 -5.25
CA GLU A 165 12.14 -2.47 -6.59
C GLU A 165 11.98 -3.53 -7.69
#